data_AF-A0A8E2JNI4-F1
#
_entry.id   AF-A0A8E2JNI4-F1
#
_cell.length_a   1.000
_cell.length_b   1.000
_cell.length_c   1.000
_cell.angle_alpha   90.00
_cell.angle_beta   90.00
_cell.angle_gamma   90.00
#
_symmetry.space_group_name_H-M   'P 1'
#
loop_
_entity.id
_entity.type
_entity.pdbx_description
1 polymer ?
#
loop_
_entity_poly.entity_id
_entity_poly.type
_entity_poly.pdbx_seq_one_letter_code
_entity_poly.pdbx_strand_id
1 'polypeptide(L)'
;MSTQSISNKAISKRAREEGGPCKGSETSQLQSQATKEFNAQKAKQEVVAKMEGPEPVTVEDASYVQSREQKAMGGQRPPAGSVSAQAQSQSTKDMNFQKALQEVISKLLDDASSITMEDVDTLRNHTDKTSVGHAENIVAAVEIFASANEKAQADGMSKPAQAVLLPTTAPTTESQKAPIAHAASQAHIGLKTLREIATKVHAEIDANPRSVTNEDLKLYQSVVSKMQKTLGVNTAGASHPKLEEELQNEIAKVEPKVESGTVTMEEANHLHSLEARAHGYTEKGGVTAHAQSVAAKKARSVSIGTANNTPTNASDIQGPTGRPDPAEQSHRAKEANFENVVAAVKPKLENAPEMVTKDDAKLLHSREVRVQGGAEKRGIAAQAMSLAAKNETGASA
;
A
#
# COMPACT_ATOMS: atom_id res chain seq x y z
N MET A 1 -7.42 24.90 -23.23
CA MET A 1 -7.89 26.03 -22.40
C MET A 1 -6.89 26.21 -21.27
N SER A 2 -6.19 27.33 -21.24
CA SER A 2 -5.24 27.62 -20.16
C SER A 2 -6.07 27.95 -18.91
N THR A 3 -6.08 27.07 -17.91
CA THR A 3 -6.70 27.38 -16.62
C THR A 3 -5.89 28.51 -16.01
N GLN A 4 -6.40 29.74 -16.14
CA GLN A 4 -5.79 30.92 -15.55
C GLN A 4 -5.72 30.67 -14.04
N SER A 5 -4.52 30.36 -13.54
CA SER A 5 -4.31 30.15 -12.11
C SER A 5 -4.89 31.34 -11.36
N ILE A 6 -5.84 31.08 -10.48
CA ILE A 6 -6.51 32.11 -9.72
C ILE A 6 -5.43 32.80 -8.87
N SER A 7 -5.03 34.01 -9.27
CA SER A 7 -3.98 34.74 -8.57
C SER A 7 -4.45 35.07 -7.16
N ASN A 8 -3.57 34.88 -6.17
CA ASN A 8 -3.80 35.33 -4.79
C ASN A 8 -4.20 36.82 -4.72
N LYS A 9 -3.81 37.63 -5.71
CA LYS A 9 -4.24 39.03 -5.86
C LYS A 9 -5.74 39.17 -6.09
N ALA A 10 -6.35 38.30 -6.92
CA ALA A 10 -7.78 38.30 -7.20
C ALA A 10 -8.59 37.90 -5.97
N ILE A 11 -8.12 36.87 -5.23
CA ILE A 11 -8.74 36.43 -3.97
C ILE A 11 -8.69 37.55 -2.94
N SER A 12 -7.54 38.21 -2.77
CA SER A 12 -7.37 39.30 -1.81
C SER A 12 -8.24 40.52 -2.14
N LYS A 13 -8.36 40.87 -3.43
CA LYS A 13 -9.24 41.97 -3.87
C LYS A 13 -10.70 41.68 -3.54
N ARG A 14 -11.19 40.47 -3.89
CA ARG A 14 -12.55 40.01 -3.57
C ARG A 14 -12.83 39.94 -2.07
N ALA A 15 -11.87 39.46 -1.29
CA ALA A 15 -12.00 39.41 0.17
C ALA A 15 -12.20 40.81 0.77
N ARG A 16 -11.56 41.85 0.22
CA ARG A 16 -11.75 43.24 0.66
C ARG A 16 -13.13 43.78 0.26
N GLU A 17 -13.62 43.42 -0.92
CA GLU A 17 -14.94 43.82 -1.41
C GLU A 17 -16.08 43.15 -0.62
N GLU A 18 -15.90 41.90 -0.19
CA GLU A 18 -16.91 41.11 0.55
C GLU A 18 -16.86 41.29 2.07
N GLY A 19 -15.88 42.04 2.61
CA GLY A 19 -15.68 42.15 4.05
C GLY A 19 -15.14 40.87 4.71
N GLY A 20 -14.52 39.98 3.92
CA GLY A 20 -13.90 38.73 4.37
C GLY A 20 -14.61 37.45 3.88
N PRO A 21 -13.96 36.28 4.02
CA PRO A 21 -14.53 35.02 3.60
C PRO A 21 -15.63 34.56 4.57
N CYS A 22 -16.89 34.60 4.13
CA CYS A 22 -18.01 33.96 4.83
C CYS A 22 -18.43 32.66 4.11
N LYS A 23 -19.10 31.74 4.83
CA LYS A 23 -19.52 30.45 4.26
C LYS A 23 -20.45 30.68 3.06
N GLY A 24 -20.02 30.24 1.88
CA GLY A 24 -20.76 30.40 0.62
C GLY A 24 -20.41 31.65 -0.19
N SER A 25 -19.57 32.55 0.35
CA SER A 25 -19.10 33.73 -0.39
C SER A 25 -18.25 33.37 -1.60
N GLU A 26 -18.16 34.27 -2.58
CA GLU A 26 -17.32 34.03 -3.75
C GLU A 26 -15.85 33.93 -3.35
N THR A 27 -15.40 34.71 -2.37
CA THR A 27 -14.06 34.57 -1.79
C THR A 27 -13.81 33.16 -1.23
N SER A 28 -14.78 32.58 -0.50
CA SER A 28 -14.67 31.21 0.02
C SER A 28 -14.61 30.17 -1.10
N GLN A 29 -15.40 30.36 -2.16
CA GLN A 29 -15.38 29.50 -3.35
C GLN A 29 -14.05 29.59 -4.09
N LEU A 30 -13.53 30.79 -4.32
CA LEU A 30 -12.24 31.04 -4.96
C LEU A 30 -11.08 30.43 -4.15
N GLN A 31 -11.11 30.55 -2.82
CA GLN A 31 -10.10 29.95 -1.96
C GLN A 31 -10.16 28.42 -1.99
N SER A 32 -11.37 27.84 -1.98
CA SER A 32 -11.54 26.39 -2.14
C SER A 32 -11.03 25.92 -3.50
N GLN A 33 -11.32 26.66 -4.57
CA GLN A 33 -10.87 26.36 -5.93
C GLN A 33 -9.34 26.42 -6.04
N ALA A 34 -8.71 27.49 -5.54
CA ALA A 34 -7.25 27.63 -5.51
C ALA A 34 -6.57 26.49 -4.73
N THR A 35 -7.18 26.05 -3.61
CA THR A 35 -6.67 24.91 -2.83
C THR A 35 -6.77 23.60 -3.60
N LYS A 36 -7.86 23.38 -4.36
CA LYS A 36 -8.02 22.19 -5.21
C LYS A 36 -7.00 22.17 -6.34
N GLU A 37 -6.81 23.30 -7.01
CA GLU A 37 -5.82 23.47 -8.08
C GLU A 37 -4.39 23.24 -7.57
N PHE A 38 -4.02 23.83 -6.43
CA PHE A 38 -2.71 23.63 -5.82
C PHE A 38 -2.45 22.16 -5.49
N ASN A 39 -3.43 21.49 -4.85
CA ASN A 39 -3.30 20.06 -4.52
C ASN A 39 -3.21 19.19 -5.78
N ALA A 40 -3.94 19.53 -6.84
CA ALA A 40 -3.84 18.82 -8.11
C ALA A 40 -2.47 19.03 -8.76
N GLN A 41 -1.94 20.25 -8.76
CA GLN A 41 -0.62 20.55 -9.30
C GLN A 41 0.48 19.82 -8.54
N LYS A 42 0.40 19.78 -7.20
CA LYS A 42 1.33 19.03 -6.37
C LYS A 42 1.29 17.53 -6.68
N ALA A 43 0.09 16.94 -6.75
CA ALA A 43 -0.08 15.53 -7.10
C ALA A 43 0.48 15.21 -8.51
N LYS A 44 0.29 16.11 -9.48
CA LYS A 44 0.89 15.97 -10.82
C LYS A 44 2.42 15.94 -10.75
N GLN A 45 3.03 16.87 -10.02
CA GLN A 45 4.48 16.94 -9.88
C GLN A 45 5.05 15.68 -9.22
N GLU A 46 4.39 15.18 -8.16
CA GLU A 46 4.79 13.95 -7.48
C GLU A 46 4.76 12.74 -8.44
N VAL A 47 3.69 12.59 -9.23
CA VAL A 47 3.56 11.47 -10.18
C VAL A 47 4.48 11.62 -11.39
N VAL A 48 4.68 12.83 -11.92
CA VAL A 48 5.65 13.07 -13.00
C VAL A 48 7.07 12.76 -12.54
N ALA A 49 7.45 13.17 -11.33
CA ALA A 49 8.75 12.84 -10.77
C ALA A 49 8.96 11.32 -10.62
N LYS A 50 7.90 10.56 -10.29
CA LYS A 50 7.94 9.10 -10.29
C LYS A 50 8.07 8.52 -11.69
N MET A 51 7.33 9.04 -12.67
CA MET A 51 7.42 8.62 -14.08
C MET A 51 8.82 8.82 -14.67
N GLU A 52 9.53 9.86 -14.24
CA GLU A 52 10.92 10.13 -14.64
C GLU A 52 11.95 9.40 -13.76
N GLY A 53 11.50 8.85 -12.63
CA GLY A 53 12.32 8.17 -11.65
C GLY A 53 12.46 6.67 -11.92
N PRO A 54 13.30 5.98 -11.11
CA PRO A 54 13.45 4.53 -11.18
C PRO A 54 12.29 3.76 -10.53
N GLU A 55 11.37 4.45 -9.85
CA GLU A 55 10.23 3.82 -9.18
C GLU A 55 9.08 3.61 -10.17
N PRO A 56 8.49 2.40 -10.23
CA PRO A 56 7.38 2.13 -11.14
C PRO A 56 6.13 2.92 -10.73
N VAL A 57 5.34 3.32 -11.71
CA VAL A 57 4.10 4.05 -11.46
C VAL A 57 2.97 3.07 -11.17
N THR A 58 2.34 3.24 -10.03
CA THR A 58 1.26 2.34 -9.58
C THR A 58 -0.12 2.80 -10.07
N VAL A 59 -1.10 1.88 -10.03
CA VAL A 59 -2.50 2.18 -10.36
C VAL A 59 -3.09 3.15 -9.32
N GLU A 60 -2.60 3.08 -8.09
CA GLU A 60 -2.93 3.97 -6.99
C GLU A 60 -2.44 5.39 -7.25
N ASP A 61 -1.20 5.56 -7.74
CA ASP A 61 -0.64 6.86 -8.11
C ASP A 61 -1.49 7.53 -9.20
N ALA A 62 -1.82 6.76 -10.24
CA ALA A 62 -2.71 7.17 -11.32
C ALA A 62 -4.10 7.60 -10.82
N SER A 63 -4.71 6.80 -9.95
CA SER A 63 -6.03 7.08 -9.36
C SER A 63 -6.00 8.31 -8.44
N TYR A 64 -4.91 8.48 -7.70
CA TYR A 64 -4.69 9.62 -6.82
C TYR A 64 -4.64 10.94 -7.61
N VAL A 65 -3.81 11.01 -8.65
CA VAL A 65 -3.72 12.22 -9.48
C VAL A 65 -5.02 12.46 -10.25
N GLN A 66 -5.69 11.42 -10.74
CA GLN A 66 -7.00 11.53 -11.40
C GLN A 66 -8.05 12.16 -10.48
N SER A 67 -8.14 11.71 -9.22
CA SER A 67 -9.08 12.24 -8.23
C SER A 67 -8.84 13.73 -7.96
N ARG A 68 -7.57 14.14 -7.89
CA ARG A 68 -7.21 15.54 -7.65
C ARG A 68 -7.48 16.42 -8.87
N GLU A 69 -7.16 15.95 -10.08
CA GLU A 69 -7.49 16.63 -11.33
C GLU A 69 -9.00 16.82 -11.48
N GLN A 70 -9.79 15.76 -11.28
CA GLN A 70 -11.26 15.84 -11.33
C GLN A 70 -11.81 16.88 -10.37
N LYS A 71 -11.33 16.88 -9.12
CA LYS A 71 -11.76 17.88 -8.12
C LYS A 71 -11.41 19.30 -8.52
N ALA A 72 -10.22 19.51 -9.11
CA ALA A 72 -9.81 20.82 -9.61
C ALA A 72 -10.66 21.28 -10.80
N MET A 73 -11.15 20.37 -11.64
CA MET A 73 -12.03 20.68 -12.78
C MET A 73 -13.53 20.60 -12.44
N GLY A 74 -13.90 20.75 -11.17
CA GLY A 74 -15.31 20.75 -10.75
C GLY A 74 -16.04 19.42 -11.00
N GLY A 75 -15.32 18.29 -10.97
CA GLY A 75 -15.87 16.95 -11.18
C GLY A 75 -15.83 16.46 -12.63
N GLN A 76 -15.34 17.27 -13.57
CA GLN A 76 -15.17 16.84 -14.96
C GLN A 76 -14.04 15.83 -15.09
N ARG A 77 -14.19 14.87 -16.02
CA ARG A 77 -13.16 13.87 -16.32
C ARG A 77 -11.91 14.57 -16.91
N PRO A 78 -10.68 14.20 -16.49
CA PRO A 78 -9.48 14.77 -17.07
C PRO A 78 -9.40 14.51 -18.57
N PRO A 79 -8.89 15.46 -19.35
CA PRO A 79 -8.73 15.28 -20.79
C PRO A 79 -7.74 14.16 -21.09
N ALA A 80 -7.83 13.59 -22.30
CA ALA A 80 -6.82 12.69 -22.81
C ALA A 80 -5.45 13.40 -22.83
N GLY A 81 -4.38 12.66 -22.50
CA GLY A 81 -3.03 13.21 -22.38
C GLY A 81 -2.76 13.98 -21.07
N SER A 82 -3.72 14.03 -20.14
CA SER A 82 -3.46 14.48 -18.76
C SER A 82 -2.43 13.59 -18.06
N VAL A 83 -1.83 14.10 -16.97
CA VAL A 83 -0.86 13.34 -16.17
C VAL A 83 -1.52 12.08 -15.60
N SER A 84 -2.79 12.13 -15.21
CA SER A 84 -3.51 10.93 -14.78
C SER A 84 -3.67 9.90 -15.89
N ALA A 85 -4.01 10.32 -17.11
CA ALA A 85 -4.11 9.42 -18.26
C ALA A 85 -2.73 8.80 -18.62
N GLN A 86 -1.67 9.59 -18.56
CA GLN A 86 -0.30 9.11 -18.80
C GLN A 86 0.13 8.11 -17.71
N ALA A 87 -0.12 8.42 -16.44
CA ALA A 87 0.18 7.52 -15.31
C ALA A 87 -0.60 6.20 -15.41
N GLN A 88 -1.87 6.23 -15.78
CA GLN A 88 -2.67 5.02 -16.02
C GLN A 88 -2.09 4.16 -17.15
N SER A 89 -1.72 4.81 -18.26
CA SER A 89 -1.10 4.11 -19.39
C SER A 89 0.23 3.48 -19.00
N GLN A 90 1.08 4.20 -18.26
CA GLN A 90 2.37 3.70 -17.79
C GLN A 90 2.17 2.51 -16.87
N SER A 91 1.32 2.65 -15.85
CA SER A 91 1.07 1.59 -14.88
C SER A 91 0.53 0.31 -15.52
N THR A 92 -0.33 0.44 -16.54
CA THR A 92 -0.85 -0.72 -17.29
C THR A 92 0.26 -1.42 -18.08
N LYS A 93 1.17 -0.66 -18.71
CA LYS A 93 2.32 -1.23 -19.42
C LYS A 93 3.27 -1.92 -18.46
N ASP A 94 3.60 -1.30 -17.33
CA ASP A 94 4.46 -1.87 -16.30
C ASP A 94 3.88 -3.20 -15.77
N MET A 95 2.57 -3.25 -15.52
CA MET A 95 1.88 -4.47 -15.08
C MET A 95 1.91 -5.57 -16.16
N ASN A 96 1.66 -5.22 -17.42
CA ASN A 96 1.73 -6.17 -18.53
C ASN A 96 3.17 -6.68 -18.76
N PHE A 97 4.17 -5.81 -18.63
CA PHE A 97 5.57 -6.18 -18.69
C PHE A 97 5.92 -7.17 -17.57
N GLN A 98 5.50 -6.91 -16.33
CA GLN A 98 5.71 -7.83 -15.21
C GLN A 98 5.07 -9.19 -15.46
N LYS A 99 3.85 -9.21 -16.00
CA LYS A 99 3.15 -10.45 -16.35
C LYS A 99 3.89 -11.24 -17.43
N ALA A 100 4.30 -10.57 -18.51
CA ALA A 100 5.09 -11.19 -19.58
C ALA A 100 6.44 -11.71 -19.04
N LEU A 101 7.10 -10.95 -18.17
CA LEU A 101 8.34 -11.36 -17.53
C LEU A 101 8.14 -12.60 -16.65
N GLN A 102 7.05 -12.66 -15.88
CA GLN A 102 6.73 -13.82 -15.07
C GLN A 102 6.46 -15.07 -15.92
N GLU A 103 5.84 -14.91 -17.09
CA GLU A 103 5.66 -16.00 -18.05
C GLU A 103 7.01 -16.51 -18.58
N VAL A 104 7.90 -15.60 -18.98
CA VAL A 104 9.26 -15.96 -19.44
C VAL A 104 10.06 -16.65 -18.34
N ILE A 105 9.98 -16.15 -17.10
CA ILE A 105 10.63 -16.81 -15.94
C ILE A 105 10.07 -18.21 -15.72
N SER A 106 8.75 -18.39 -15.86
CA SER A 106 8.12 -19.71 -15.70
C SER A 106 8.60 -20.68 -16.78
N LYS A 107 8.65 -20.22 -18.05
CA LYS A 107 9.25 -20.97 -19.16
C LYS A 107 10.70 -21.33 -18.88
N LEU A 108 11.50 -20.39 -18.37
CA LEU A 108 12.90 -20.62 -18.02
C LEU A 108 13.07 -21.71 -16.95
N LEU A 109 12.18 -21.75 -15.96
CA LEU A 109 12.20 -22.73 -14.87
C LEU A 109 11.72 -24.11 -15.31
N ASP A 110 10.69 -24.18 -16.16
CA ASP A 110 10.09 -25.45 -16.60
C ASP A 110 10.87 -26.08 -17.75
N ASP A 111 11.15 -25.31 -18.81
CA ASP A 111 11.93 -25.71 -19.97
C ASP A 111 12.57 -24.49 -20.65
N ALA A 112 13.83 -24.20 -20.32
CA ALA A 112 14.56 -23.08 -20.89
C ALA A 112 14.63 -23.09 -22.42
N SER A 113 14.48 -24.25 -23.08
CA SER A 113 14.48 -24.35 -24.54
C SER A 113 13.17 -23.87 -25.19
N SER A 114 12.12 -23.65 -24.38
CA SER A 114 10.81 -23.14 -24.80
C SER A 114 10.76 -21.62 -24.98
N ILE A 115 11.80 -20.88 -24.58
CA ILE A 115 11.91 -19.43 -24.78
C ILE A 115 12.20 -19.15 -26.25
N THR A 116 11.36 -18.31 -26.87
CA THR A 116 11.38 -17.97 -28.30
C THR A 116 11.51 -16.46 -28.53
N MET A 117 11.74 -16.03 -29.79
CA MET A 117 11.76 -14.61 -30.14
C MET A 117 10.39 -13.92 -29.95
N GLU A 118 9.28 -14.67 -29.99
CA GLU A 118 7.94 -14.15 -29.68
C GLU A 118 7.86 -13.63 -28.22
N ASP A 119 8.56 -14.28 -27.30
CA ASP A 119 8.62 -13.86 -25.89
C ASP A 119 9.37 -12.53 -25.74
N VAL A 120 10.44 -12.36 -26.53
CA VAL A 120 11.23 -11.12 -26.61
C VAL A 120 10.36 -9.99 -27.13
N ASP A 121 9.63 -10.23 -28.23
CA ASP A 121 8.72 -9.23 -28.81
C ASP A 121 7.59 -8.86 -27.85
N THR A 122 7.05 -9.84 -27.11
CA THR A 122 6.04 -9.60 -26.08
C THR A 122 6.58 -8.70 -24.97
N LEU A 123 7.77 -8.99 -24.44
CA LEU A 123 8.42 -8.12 -23.45
C LEU A 123 8.70 -6.72 -24.01
N ARG A 124 9.20 -6.64 -25.24
CA ARG A 124 9.55 -5.38 -25.91
C ARG A 124 8.32 -4.50 -26.14
N ASN A 125 7.19 -5.08 -26.52
CA ASN A 125 5.92 -4.37 -26.72
C ASN A 125 5.37 -3.76 -25.42
N HIS A 126 5.72 -4.31 -24.27
CA HIS A 126 5.33 -3.79 -22.96
C HIS A 126 6.39 -2.88 -22.33
N THR A 127 7.59 -2.80 -22.92
CA THR A 127 8.65 -1.91 -22.45
C THR A 127 8.46 -0.53 -23.05
N ASP A 128 8.25 0.49 -22.21
CA ASP A 128 8.19 1.86 -22.70
C ASP A 128 9.60 2.37 -23.07
N LYS A 129 9.70 3.20 -24.10
CA LYS A 129 10.97 3.80 -24.55
C LYS A 129 11.68 4.65 -23.49
N THR A 130 10.96 5.01 -22.43
CA THR A 130 11.44 5.80 -21.30
C THR A 130 11.90 4.95 -20.12
N SER A 131 11.68 3.63 -20.14
CA SER A 131 12.15 2.71 -19.10
C SER A 131 13.64 2.46 -19.26
N VAL A 132 14.46 3.44 -18.87
CA VAL A 132 15.91 3.42 -19.09
C VAL A 132 16.56 2.31 -18.24
N GLY A 133 17.20 1.36 -18.91
CA GLY A 133 18.20 0.46 -18.33
C GLY A 133 17.68 -0.91 -17.91
N HIS A 134 16.80 -1.03 -16.91
CA HIS A 134 16.54 -2.36 -16.33
C HIS A 134 15.72 -3.28 -17.26
N ALA A 135 14.60 -2.80 -17.78
CA ALA A 135 13.75 -3.57 -18.68
C ALA A 135 14.47 -3.88 -20.00
N GLU A 136 15.22 -2.93 -20.57
CA GLU A 136 16.02 -3.15 -21.78
C GLU A 136 17.11 -4.21 -21.56
N ASN A 137 17.80 -4.21 -20.41
CA ASN A 137 18.78 -5.24 -20.08
C ASN A 137 18.13 -6.63 -19.94
N ILE A 138 16.93 -6.70 -19.37
CA ILE A 138 16.17 -7.95 -19.28
C ILE A 138 15.79 -8.43 -20.68
N VAL A 139 15.21 -7.56 -21.51
CA VAL A 139 14.83 -7.89 -22.90
C VAL A 139 16.05 -8.38 -23.69
N ALA A 140 17.19 -7.68 -23.61
CA ALA A 140 18.43 -8.08 -24.27
C ALA A 140 18.96 -9.44 -23.78
N ALA A 141 18.85 -9.73 -22.48
CA ALA A 141 19.22 -11.03 -21.94
C ALA A 141 18.31 -12.14 -22.51
N VAL A 142 17.00 -11.94 -22.51
CA VAL A 142 16.03 -12.89 -23.07
C VAL A 142 16.25 -13.08 -24.57
N GLU A 143 16.60 -12.03 -25.30
CA GLU A 143 16.93 -12.09 -26.74
C GLU A 143 18.14 -12.97 -27.03
N ILE A 144 19.20 -12.87 -26.22
CA ILE A 144 20.38 -13.75 -26.33
C ILE A 144 19.99 -15.21 -26.09
N PHE A 145 19.16 -15.49 -25.07
CA PHE A 145 18.67 -16.84 -24.80
C PHE A 145 17.81 -17.41 -25.93
N ALA A 146 16.85 -16.63 -26.43
CA ALA A 146 15.98 -17.02 -27.53
C ALA A 146 16.78 -17.32 -28.81
N SER A 147 17.73 -16.44 -29.16
CA SER A 147 18.60 -16.63 -30.34
C SER A 147 19.49 -17.88 -30.21
N ALA A 148 20.00 -18.16 -29.01
CA ALA A 148 20.78 -19.36 -28.76
C ALA A 148 19.94 -20.64 -28.90
N ASN A 149 18.70 -20.62 -28.43
CA ASN A 149 17.75 -21.72 -28.58
C ASN A 149 17.42 -21.99 -30.05
N GLU A 150 17.11 -20.96 -30.84
CA GLU A 150 16.84 -21.11 -32.28
C GLU A 150 18.04 -21.72 -33.02
N LYS A 151 19.25 -21.27 -32.71
CA LYS A 151 20.47 -21.83 -33.30
C LYS A 151 20.68 -23.29 -32.92
N ALA A 152 20.50 -23.66 -31.65
CA ALA A 152 20.63 -25.05 -31.21
C ALA A 152 19.61 -25.97 -31.90
N GLN A 153 18.38 -25.49 -32.10
CA GLN A 153 17.35 -26.20 -32.86
C GLN A 153 17.73 -26.36 -34.34
N ALA A 154 18.27 -25.32 -34.98
CA ALA A 154 18.73 -25.35 -36.36
C ALA A 154 19.88 -26.35 -36.58
N ASP A 155 20.77 -26.49 -35.59
CA ASP A 155 21.90 -27.44 -35.62
C ASP A 155 21.48 -28.90 -35.31
N GLY A 156 20.18 -29.16 -35.09
CA GLY A 156 19.66 -30.50 -34.82
C GLY A 156 20.02 -31.04 -33.43
N MET A 157 20.44 -30.19 -32.50
CA MET A 157 20.72 -30.59 -31.12
C MET A 157 19.39 -30.84 -30.40
N SER A 158 18.95 -32.10 -30.34
CA SER A 158 17.73 -32.49 -29.63
C SER A 158 17.91 -32.28 -28.13
N LYS A 159 17.39 -31.15 -27.64
CA LYS A 159 17.54 -30.58 -26.29
C LYS A 159 18.95 -30.05 -25.99
N PRO A 160 19.10 -28.74 -25.71
CA PRO A 160 20.36 -28.24 -25.19
C PRO A 160 20.60 -28.97 -23.86
N ALA A 161 21.71 -29.69 -23.75
CA ALA A 161 22.24 -30.06 -22.45
C ALA A 161 22.32 -28.75 -21.65
N GLN A 162 21.58 -28.66 -20.53
CA GLN A 162 21.44 -27.48 -19.67
C GLN A 162 22.76 -27.07 -18.97
N ALA A 163 23.91 -27.31 -19.60
CA ALA A 163 25.21 -26.99 -19.08
C ALA A 163 26.08 -26.45 -20.21
N VAL A 164 26.59 -25.23 -19.98
CA VAL A 164 27.77 -24.64 -20.64
C VAL A 164 27.46 -23.90 -21.95
N LEU A 165 27.39 -22.56 -21.89
CA LEU A 165 28.29 -21.61 -22.58
C LEU A 165 27.69 -20.18 -22.52
N LEU A 166 28.04 -19.41 -21.48
CA LEU A 166 28.26 -17.98 -21.67
C LEU A 166 29.64 -17.83 -22.36
N PRO A 167 29.82 -16.92 -23.32
CA PRO A 167 31.07 -16.79 -24.06
C PRO A 167 32.19 -16.27 -23.15
N THR A 168 33.09 -17.17 -22.74
CA THR A 168 34.40 -16.82 -22.17
C THR A 168 35.30 -16.25 -23.27
N THR A 169 35.55 -14.94 -23.23
CA THR A 169 36.71 -14.34 -23.90
C THR A 169 37.42 -13.34 -22.97
N ALA A 170 38.31 -13.83 -22.11
CA ALA A 170 39.55 -13.15 -21.70
C ALA A 170 40.42 -14.11 -20.86
N PRO A 171 41.74 -14.19 -21.10
CA PRO A 171 42.66 -14.91 -20.21
C PRO A 171 43.06 -13.99 -19.06
N THR A 172 42.92 -14.42 -17.81
CA THR A 172 43.61 -13.77 -16.68
C THR A 172 44.10 -14.80 -15.68
N THR A 173 45.37 -14.61 -15.37
CA THR A 173 46.36 -15.39 -14.64
C THR A 173 45.91 -15.84 -13.24
N GLU A 174 46.18 -17.12 -12.94
CA GLU A 174 46.13 -17.70 -11.59
C GLU A 174 47.05 -16.95 -10.63
N SER A 175 46.50 -16.36 -9.56
CA SER A 175 47.09 -16.45 -8.22
C SER A 175 46.14 -15.92 -7.15
N GLN A 176 46.02 -16.69 -6.06
CA GLN A 176 45.41 -16.36 -4.75
C GLN A 176 43.89 -16.55 -4.61
N LYS A 177 43.50 -17.76 -4.19
CA LYS A 177 42.15 -18.10 -3.67
C LYS A 177 42.23 -18.29 -2.15
N ALA A 178 41.48 -17.47 -1.39
CA ALA A 178 41.19 -17.67 0.03
C ALA A 178 39.67 -17.86 0.20
N PRO A 179 39.20 -18.74 1.11
CA PRO A 179 37.78 -19.10 1.18
C PRO A 179 36.91 -18.01 1.82
N ILE A 180 35.85 -17.63 1.10
CA ILE A 180 34.83 -16.61 1.43
C ILE A 180 33.92 -17.02 2.60
N ALA A 181 33.98 -18.29 3.04
CA ALA A 181 33.04 -18.90 3.97
C ALA A 181 33.02 -18.29 5.39
N HIS A 182 34.03 -17.54 5.81
CA HIS A 182 34.17 -17.14 7.22
C HIS A 182 33.53 -15.78 7.61
N ALA A 183 33.06 -14.98 6.64
CA ALA A 183 32.60 -13.61 6.90
C ALA A 183 31.07 -13.45 7.07
N ALA A 184 30.26 -14.49 6.81
CA ALA A 184 28.79 -14.35 6.75
C ALA A 184 28.04 -14.70 8.05
N SER A 185 28.74 -15.17 9.09
CA SER A 185 28.14 -15.56 10.37
C SER A 185 28.32 -14.46 11.42
N GLN A 186 27.29 -13.61 11.57
CA GLN A 186 27.08 -12.61 12.65
C GLN A 186 27.45 -11.15 12.33
N ALA A 187 26.64 -10.47 11.51
CA ALA A 187 26.49 -9.01 11.56
C ALA A 187 25.15 -8.58 10.92
N HIS A 188 24.62 -7.41 11.29
CA HIS A 188 23.53 -6.75 10.55
C HIS A 188 24.03 -6.35 9.16
N ILE A 189 23.94 -7.27 8.20
CA ILE A 189 24.35 -7.06 6.80
C ILE A 189 23.34 -6.11 6.15
N GLY A 190 23.79 -4.91 5.76
CA GLY A 190 22.97 -3.95 5.03
C GLY A 190 22.62 -4.42 3.61
N LEU A 191 21.54 -3.89 3.02
CA LEU A 191 21.07 -4.21 1.65
C LEU A 191 22.16 -4.07 0.58
N LYS A 192 23.05 -3.08 0.71
CA LYS A 192 24.20 -2.90 -0.20
C LYS A 192 25.13 -4.11 -0.17
N THR A 193 25.41 -4.61 1.02
CA THR A 193 26.27 -5.77 1.25
C THR A 193 25.61 -7.06 0.77
N LEU A 194 24.28 -7.22 0.89
CA LEU A 194 23.56 -8.35 0.30
C LEU A 194 23.65 -8.36 -1.24
N ARG A 195 23.50 -7.19 -1.88
CA ARG A 195 23.63 -7.06 -3.33
C ARG A 195 25.04 -7.44 -3.80
N GLU A 196 26.07 -6.94 -3.13
CA GLU A 196 27.48 -7.23 -3.43
C GLU A 196 27.81 -8.73 -3.28
N ILE A 197 27.25 -9.39 -2.25
CA ILE A 197 27.39 -10.83 -2.07
C ILE A 197 26.70 -11.58 -3.23
N ALA A 198 25.48 -11.17 -3.62
CA ALA A 198 24.77 -11.77 -4.74
C ALA A 198 25.54 -11.63 -6.07
N THR A 199 26.11 -10.45 -6.36
CA THR A 199 26.93 -10.26 -7.57
C THR A 199 28.22 -11.07 -7.54
N LYS A 200 28.90 -11.16 -6.38
CA LYS A 200 30.11 -11.98 -6.24
C LYS A 200 29.84 -13.45 -6.46
N VAL A 201 28.78 -13.98 -5.85
CA VAL A 201 28.42 -15.40 -6.01
C VAL A 201 28.00 -15.67 -7.46
N HIS A 202 27.25 -14.78 -8.10
CA HIS A 202 26.89 -14.92 -9.51
C HIS A 202 28.13 -14.94 -10.41
N ALA A 203 29.06 -14.01 -10.21
CA ALA A 203 30.32 -13.97 -10.96
C ALA A 203 31.19 -15.22 -10.73
N GLU A 204 31.18 -15.79 -9.52
CA GLU A 204 31.94 -17.02 -9.22
C GLU A 204 31.28 -18.28 -9.82
N ILE A 205 29.95 -18.33 -9.86
CA ILE A 205 29.20 -19.36 -10.60
C ILE A 205 29.52 -19.30 -12.10
N ASP A 206 29.54 -18.10 -12.68
CA ASP A 206 29.85 -17.90 -14.10
C ASP A 206 31.31 -18.25 -14.42
N ALA A 207 32.25 -17.90 -13.54
CA ALA A 207 33.67 -18.15 -13.74
C ALA A 207 34.04 -19.64 -13.54
N ASN A 208 33.42 -20.34 -12.60
CA ASN A 208 33.74 -21.75 -12.30
C ASN A 208 32.53 -22.52 -11.73
N PRO A 209 31.61 -22.98 -12.57
CA PRO A 209 30.37 -23.64 -12.12
C PRO A 209 30.63 -24.95 -11.36
N ARG A 210 31.76 -25.62 -11.61
CA ARG A 210 32.16 -26.86 -10.92
C ARG A 210 32.72 -26.63 -9.51
N SER A 211 33.04 -25.39 -9.16
CA SER A 211 33.60 -25.05 -7.85
C SER A 211 32.53 -24.65 -6.82
N VAL A 212 31.29 -24.53 -7.27
CA VAL A 212 30.14 -24.15 -6.43
C VAL A 212 29.80 -25.30 -5.51
N THR A 213 29.91 -25.07 -4.21
CA THR A 213 29.57 -26.07 -3.19
C THR A 213 28.10 -25.95 -2.77
N ASN A 214 27.56 -26.95 -2.08
CA ASN A 214 26.19 -26.89 -1.55
C ASN A 214 26.03 -25.76 -0.51
N GLU A 215 27.10 -25.43 0.19
CA GLU A 215 27.17 -24.31 1.13
C GLU A 215 26.98 -22.96 0.42
N ASP A 216 27.59 -22.80 -0.75
CA ASP A 216 27.46 -21.57 -1.57
C ASP A 216 26.02 -21.41 -2.08
N LEU A 217 25.38 -22.51 -2.50
CA LEU A 217 23.97 -22.52 -2.91
C LEU A 217 23.03 -22.14 -1.75
N LYS A 218 23.26 -22.67 -0.55
CA LYS A 218 22.48 -22.31 0.64
C LYS A 218 22.67 -20.85 1.04
N LEU A 219 23.90 -20.33 0.92
CA LEU A 219 24.18 -18.92 1.16
C LEU A 219 23.43 -18.05 0.15
N TYR A 220 23.44 -18.43 -1.13
CA TYR A 220 22.71 -17.71 -2.18
C TYR A 220 21.21 -17.70 -1.92
N GLN A 221 20.63 -18.86 -1.61
CA GLN A 221 19.21 -18.97 -1.26
C GLN A 221 18.83 -18.11 -0.04
N SER A 222 19.71 -18.05 0.96
CA SER A 222 19.53 -17.19 2.15
C SER A 222 19.58 -15.70 1.81
N VAL A 223 20.52 -15.29 0.94
CA VAL A 223 20.63 -13.91 0.46
C VAL A 223 19.41 -13.51 -0.37
N VAL A 224 18.98 -14.35 -1.32
CA VAL A 224 17.77 -14.13 -2.12
C VAL A 224 16.53 -14.05 -1.24
N SER A 225 16.38 -14.94 -0.27
CA SER A 225 15.25 -14.91 0.68
C SER A 225 15.21 -13.62 1.51
N LYS A 226 16.38 -13.15 1.97
CA LYS A 226 16.48 -11.87 2.69
C LYS A 226 16.19 -10.67 1.78
N MET A 227 16.65 -10.69 0.54
CA MET A 227 16.39 -9.64 -0.45
C MET A 227 14.92 -9.58 -0.84
N GLN A 228 14.27 -10.72 -1.06
CA GLN A 228 12.82 -10.81 -1.28
C GLN A 228 12.07 -10.21 -0.09
N LYS A 229 12.51 -10.54 1.13
CA LYS A 229 11.91 -10.03 2.37
C LYS A 229 12.05 -8.52 2.55
N THR A 230 13.20 -7.94 2.19
CA THR A 230 13.43 -6.49 2.28
C THR A 230 12.82 -5.70 1.13
N LEU A 231 12.68 -6.29 -0.05
CA LEU A 231 12.05 -5.64 -1.21
C LEU A 231 10.51 -5.64 -1.15
N GLY A 232 9.92 -6.22 -0.11
CA GLY A 232 8.46 -6.40 -0.06
C GLY A 232 7.95 -7.44 -1.07
N VAL A 233 8.86 -8.11 -1.80
CA VAL A 233 8.61 -9.35 -2.57
C VAL A 233 8.58 -10.54 -1.61
N ASN A 234 8.18 -10.32 -0.36
CA ASN A 234 7.52 -11.40 0.34
C ASN A 234 6.27 -11.63 -0.49
N THR A 235 6.22 -12.83 -1.03
CA THR A 235 5.01 -13.56 -1.36
C THR A 235 3.92 -13.31 -0.30
N ALA A 236 3.24 -12.16 -0.37
CA ALA A 236 1.98 -11.90 0.32
C ALA A 236 0.86 -12.80 -0.24
N GLY A 237 1.20 -13.67 -1.20
CA GLY A 237 0.40 -14.80 -1.68
C GLY A 237 1.14 -16.14 -1.71
N ALA A 238 2.26 -16.33 -0.98
CA ALA A 238 2.67 -17.70 -0.68
C ALA A 238 1.73 -18.14 0.44
N SER A 239 0.61 -18.73 0.02
CA SER A 239 -0.30 -19.48 0.87
C SER A 239 0.54 -20.28 1.86
N HIS A 240 0.56 -19.85 3.11
CA HIS A 240 1.11 -20.67 4.17
C HIS A 240 0.16 -21.85 4.27
N PRO A 241 0.50 -23.06 3.78
CA PRO A 241 -0.49 -24.12 3.60
C PRO A 241 -1.17 -24.51 4.91
N LYS A 242 -0.45 -24.33 6.03
CA LYS A 242 -1.00 -24.53 7.39
C LYS A 242 -2.00 -23.45 7.82
N LEU A 243 -1.78 -22.19 7.46
CA LEU A 243 -2.71 -21.10 7.77
C LEU A 243 -3.95 -21.15 6.86
N GLU A 244 -3.78 -21.60 5.62
CA GLU A 244 -4.90 -21.83 4.70
C GLU A 244 -5.82 -22.94 5.23
N GLU A 245 -5.26 -24.05 5.71
CA GLU A 245 -6.04 -25.12 6.33
C GLU A 245 -6.77 -24.65 7.59
N GLU A 246 -6.12 -23.84 8.44
CA GLU A 246 -6.74 -23.21 9.61
C GLU A 246 -7.89 -22.26 9.20
N LEU A 247 -7.69 -21.46 8.15
CA LEU A 247 -8.70 -20.55 7.61
C LEU A 247 -9.91 -21.31 7.05
N GLN A 248 -9.69 -22.34 6.24
CA GLN A 248 -10.78 -23.16 5.67
C GLN A 248 -11.58 -23.88 6.76
N ASN A 249 -10.90 -24.39 7.79
CA ASN A 249 -11.56 -25.00 8.95
C ASN A 249 -12.42 -24.00 9.73
N GLU A 250 -11.97 -22.75 9.85
CA GLU A 250 -12.74 -21.71 10.54
C GLU A 250 -13.89 -21.17 9.69
N ILE A 251 -13.69 -21.03 8.37
CA ILE A 251 -14.76 -20.72 7.41
C ILE A 251 -15.89 -21.75 7.54
N ALA A 252 -15.58 -23.05 7.52
CA ALA A 252 -16.57 -24.12 7.63
C ALA A 252 -17.37 -24.08 8.94
N LYS A 253 -16.79 -23.57 10.04
CA LYS A 253 -17.50 -23.39 11.32
C LYS A 253 -18.39 -22.14 11.32
N VAL A 254 -17.95 -21.07 10.66
CA VAL A 254 -18.61 -19.76 10.68
C VAL A 254 -19.71 -19.64 9.62
N GLU A 255 -19.57 -20.29 8.47
CA GLU A 255 -20.53 -20.25 7.36
C GLU A 255 -22.00 -20.56 7.77
N PRO A 256 -22.33 -21.67 8.46
CA PRO A 256 -23.70 -21.91 8.91
C PRO A 256 -24.18 -20.87 9.96
N LYS A 257 -23.26 -20.26 10.71
CA LYS A 257 -23.60 -19.17 11.65
C LYS A 257 -23.90 -17.87 10.92
N VAL A 258 -23.22 -17.60 9.80
CA VAL A 258 -23.49 -16.45 8.93
C VAL A 258 -24.91 -16.57 8.35
N GLU A 259 -25.26 -17.73 7.82
CA GLU A 259 -26.60 -17.99 7.25
C GLU A 259 -27.72 -17.86 8.28
N SER A 260 -27.51 -18.39 9.48
CA SER A 260 -28.47 -18.27 10.58
C SER A 260 -28.47 -16.89 11.27
N GLY A 261 -27.55 -16.00 10.92
CA GLY A 261 -27.41 -14.69 11.55
C GLY A 261 -26.91 -14.74 13.00
N THR A 262 -26.27 -15.84 13.42
CA THR A 262 -25.90 -16.08 14.82
C THR A 262 -24.46 -15.72 15.17
N VAL A 263 -23.62 -15.39 14.18
CA VAL A 263 -22.19 -15.03 14.32
C VAL A 263 -21.95 -14.02 15.45
N THR A 264 -20.92 -14.27 16.27
CA THR A 264 -20.46 -13.31 17.29
C THR A 264 -19.37 -12.37 16.76
N MET A 265 -19.13 -11.26 17.46
CA MET A 265 -18.11 -10.30 17.03
C MET A 265 -16.69 -10.89 17.12
N GLU A 266 -16.47 -11.76 18.10
CA GLU A 266 -15.20 -12.47 18.32
C GLU A 266 -14.90 -13.43 17.16
N GLU A 267 -15.90 -14.19 16.72
CA GLU A 267 -15.78 -15.11 15.58
C GLU A 267 -15.46 -14.34 14.28
N ALA A 268 -16.17 -13.25 14.02
CA ALA A 268 -15.93 -12.41 12.85
C ALA A 268 -14.53 -11.76 12.86
N ASN A 269 -14.06 -11.31 14.03
CA ASN A 269 -12.71 -10.74 14.17
C ASN A 269 -11.61 -11.80 14.06
N HIS A 270 -11.85 -13.00 14.61
CA HIS A 270 -10.92 -14.12 14.51
C HIS A 270 -10.73 -14.55 13.06
N LEU A 271 -11.83 -14.70 12.32
CA LEU A 271 -11.82 -15.04 10.90
C LEU A 271 -11.10 -13.97 10.06
N HIS A 272 -11.34 -12.68 10.34
CA HIS A 272 -10.63 -11.57 9.70
C HIS A 272 -9.12 -11.60 9.95
N SER A 273 -8.70 -11.92 11.17
CA SER A 273 -7.28 -12.05 11.51
C SER A 273 -6.61 -13.24 10.82
N LEU A 274 -7.32 -14.37 10.64
CA LEU A 274 -6.80 -15.51 9.90
C LEU A 274 -6.68 -15.19 8.41
N GLU A 275 -7.72 -14.61 7.80
CA GLU A 275 -7.72 -14.24 6.39
C GLU A 275 -6.62 -13.20 6.07
N ALA A 276 -6.49 -12.16 6.90
CA ALA A 276 -5.43 -11.17 6.75
C ALA A 276 -4.01 -11.77 6.90
N ARG A 277 -3.86 -12.82 7.70
CA ARG A 277 -2.57 -13.55 7.82
C ARG A 277 -2.31 -14.50 6.65
N ALA A 278 -3.36 -15.13 6.12
CA ALA A 278 -3.26 -16.09 5.02
C ALA A 278 -3.05 -15.39 3.67
N HIS A 279 -3.82 -14.31 3.41
CA HIS A 279 -3.87 -13.64 2.10
C HIS A 279 -3.33 -12.20 2.13
N GLY A 280 -3.08 -11.62 3.30
CA GLY A 280 -2.66 -10.21 3.42
C GLY A 280 -3.77 -9.20 3.21
N TYR A 281 -4.96 -9.63 2.81
CA TYR A 281 -6.16 -8.81 2.62
C TYR A 281 -7.41 -9.64 2.87
N THR A 282 -8.56 -8.97 2.98
CA THR A 282 -9.86 -9.64 3.05
C THR A 282 -10.62 -9.52 1.75
N GLU A 283 -11.15 -10.63 1.27
CA GLU A 283 -11.90 -10.66 0.03
C GLU A 283 -13.23 -9.90 0.16
N LYS A 284 -13.49 -8.98 -0.78
CA LYS A 284 -14.73 -8.19 -0.78
C LYS A 284 -15.90 -9.10 -1.12
N GLY A 285 -16.80 -9.29 -0.17
CA GLY A 285 -17.96 -10.17 -0.33
C GLY A 285 -17.70 -11.62 0.06
N GLY A 286 -16.49 -11.97 0.51
CA GLY A 286 -16.19 -13.28 1.07
C GLY A 286 -16.92 -13.55 2.39
N VAL A 287 -16.74 -14.77 2.91
CA VAL A 287 -17.38 -15.24 4.16
C VAL A 287 -17.02 -14.34 5.34
N THR A 288 -15.77 -13.88 5.43
CA THR A 288 -15.32 -12.94 6.48
C THR A 288 -16.08 -11.62 6.44
N ALA A 289 -16.23 -11.02 5.25
CA ALA A 289 -16.95 -9.76 5.10
C ALA A 289 -18.44 -9.93 5.48
N HIS A 290 -19.04 -11.07 5.14
CA HIS A 290 -20.41 -11.42 5.55
C HIS A 290 -20.51 -11.62 7.07
N ALA A 291 -19.58 -12.35 7.67
CA ALA A 291 -19.50 -12.57 9.12
C ALA A 291 -19.42 -11.24 9.88
N GLN A 292 -18.56 -10.32 9.45
CA GLN A 292 -18.46 -8.97 10.03
C GLN A 292 -19.76 -8.18 9.89
N SER A 293 -20.41 -8.24 8.73
CA SER A 293 -21.69 -7.57 8.48
C SER A 293 -22.81 -8.11 9.39
N VAL A 294 -22.91 -9.43 9.52
CA VAL A 294 -23.88 -10.12 10.38
C VAL A 294 -23.64 -9.78 11.85
N ALA A 295 -22.41 -9.91 12.33
CA ALA A 295 -22.05 -9.57 13.70
C ALA A 295 -22.35 -8.09 14.02
N ALA A 296 -22.01 -7.17 13.11
CA ALA A 296 -22.32 -5.75 13.26
C ALA A 296 -23.83 -5.45 13.20
N LYS A 297 -24.61 -6.22 12.42
CA LYS A 297 -26.08 -6.10 12.38
C LYS A 297 -26.70 -6.59 13.69
N LYS A 298 -26.20 -7.70 14.24
CA LYS A 298 -26.63 -8.25 15.53
C LYS A 298 -26.30 -7.32 16.69
N ALA A 299 -25.09 -6.76 16.72
CA ALA A 299 -24.71 -5.76 17.72
C ALA A 299 -25.65 -4.54 17.71
N ARG A 300 -26.08 -4.12 16.50
CA ARG A 300 -27.06 -3.05 16.34
C ARG A 300 -28.46 -3.44 16.82
N SER A 301 -28.95 -4.65 16.53
CA SER A 301 -30.28 -5.07 16.97
C SER A 301 -30.35 -5.25 18.49
N VAL A 302 -29.31 -5.78 19.13
CA VAL A 302 -29.23 -5.89 20.60
C VAL A 302 -29.26 -4.52 21.27
N SER A 303 -28.56 -3.54 20.70
CA SER A 303 -28.56 -2.16 21.21
C SER A 303 -29.94 -1.49 21.11
N ILE A 304 -30.76 -1.87 20.14
CA ILE A 304 -32.12 -1.34 19.96
C ILE A 304 -33.13 -2.03 20.90
N GLY A 305 -32.95 -3.33 21.17
CA GLY A 305 -33.90 -4.12 21.98
C GLY A 305 -33.90 -3.80 23.48
N THR A 306 -32.86 -3.14 24.01
CA THR A 306 -32.74 -2.86 25.45
C THR A 306 -33.52 -1.59 25.88
N ALA A 307 -34.09 -0.84 24.93
CA ALA A 307 -34.78 0.42 25.22
C ALA A 307 -36.28 0.28 25.60
N ASN A 308 -36.89 -0.90 25.54
CA ASN A 308 -38.33 -1.05 25.70
C ASN A 308 -38.72 -2.07 26.77
N ASN A 309 -38.64 -1.69 28.05
CA ASN A 309 -39.39 -2.35 29.13
C ASN A 309 -39.79 -1.36 30.24
N THR A 310 -40.45 -0.26 29.83
CA THR A 310 -41.36 0.47 30.71
C THR A 310 -42.78 0.33 30.14
N PRO A 311 -43.69 -0.38 30.82
CA PRO A 311 -45.06 -0.53 30.38
C PRO A 311 -45.82 0.75 30.73
N THR A 312 -45.89 1.70 29.80
CA THR A 312 -46.82 2.82 29.88
C THR A 312 -47.87 2.69 28.79
N ASN A 313 -49.08 2.40 29.26
CA ASN A 313 -50.41 2.50 28.66
C ASN A 313 -50.51 2.87 27.17
N ALA A 314 -51.13 1.94 26.46
CA ALA A 314 -51.63 2.06 25.12
C ALA A 314 -52.70 3.16 24.99
N SER A 315 -52.37 4.22 24.27
CA SER A 315 -53.28 4.95 23.37
C SER A 315 -52.54 6.14 22.76
N ASP A 316 -51.71 5.91 21.75
CA ASP A 316 -51.71 6.79 20.57
C ASP A 316 -50.86 6.22 19.44
N ILE A 317 -51.55 5.96 18.34
CA ILE A 317 -51.04 5.41 17.11
C ILE A 317 -50.60 6.59 16.23
N GLN A 318 -49.29 6.85 16.18
CA GLN A 318 -48.58 7.47 15.05
C GLN A 318 -47.07 7.40 15.33
N GLY A 319 -46.43 6.32 14.85
CA GLY A 319 -44.99 6.09 15.05
C GLY A 319 -44.13 7.07 14.23
N PRO A 320 -43.11 7.72 14.81
CA PRO A 320 -42.18 8.53 14.05
C PRO A 320 -41.14 7.62 13.39
N THR A 321 -41.31 7.33 12.10
CA THR A 321 -40.27 6.72 11.25
C THR A 321 -39.15 7.72 10.92
N GLY A 322 -38.70 8.50 11.91
CA GLY A 322 -37.64 9.48 11.75
C GLY A 322 -36.29 8.79 11.70
N ARG A 323 -35.82 8.45 10.49
CA ARG A 323 -34.38 8.23 10.28
C ARG A 323 -33.65 9.44 10.87
N PRO A 324 -32.70 9.26 11.80
CA PRO A 324 -31.94 10.39 12.33
C PRO A 324 -31.28 11.11 11.16
N ASP A 325 -31.35 12.43 11.19
CA ASP A 325 -30.72 13.29 10.19
C ASP A 325 -29.25 12.86 10.03
N PRO A 326 -28.74 12.62 8.80
CA PRO A 326 -27.32 12.34 8.58
C PRO A 326 -26.37 13.33 9.27
N ALA A 327 -26.78 14.59 9.44
CA ALA A 327 -26.01 15.58 10.18
C ALA A 327 -25.89 15.22 11.68
N GLU A 328 -26.99 14.81 12.30
CA GLU A 328 -27.04 14.39 13.70
C GLU A 328 -26.25 13.08 13.90
N GLN A 329 -26.37 12.13 12.97
CA GLN A 329 -25.59 10.90 13.03
C GLN A 329 -24.08 11.15 12.92
N SER A 330 -23.67 12.09 12.06
CA SER A 330 -22.27 12.50 11.93
C SER A 330 -21.76 13.18 13.22
N HIS A 331 -22.58 14.00 13.86
CA HIS A 331 -22.23 14.65 15.13
C HIS A 331 -22.00 13.61 16.23
N ARG A 332 -22.96 12.71 16.43
CA ARG A 332 -22.85 11.63 17.43
C ARG A 332 -21.62 10.76 17.20
N ALA A 333 -21.29 10.45 15.95
CA ALA A 333 -20.08 9.69 15.63
C ALA A 333 -18.79 10.47 15.97
N LYS A 334 -18.77 11.79 15.80
CA LYS A 334 -17.63 12.63 16.18
C LYS A 334 -17.48 12.74 17.70
N GLU A 335 -18.59 12.89 18.42
CA GLU A 335 -18.63 12.90 19.89
C GLU A 335 -18.12 11.58 20.47
N ALA A 336 -18.65 10.43 20.02
CA ALA A 336 -18.20 9.12 20.49
C ALA A 336 -16.69 8.90 20.24
N ASN A 337 -16.18 9.34 19.10
CA ASN A 337 -14.74 9.28 18.81
C ASN A 337 -13.91 10.18 19.74
N PHE A 338 -14.43 11.35 20.11
CA PHE A 338 -13.76 12.23 21.06
C PHE A 338 -13.78 11.64 22.47
N GLU A 339 -14.92 11.14 22.94
CA GLU A 339 -15.06 10.48 24.24
C GLU A 339 -14.12 9.29 24.39
N ASN A 340 -13.96 8.46 23.35
CA ASN A 340 -13.02 7.34 23.38
C ASN A 340 -11.56 7.80 23.55
N VAL A 341 -11.16 8.88 22.87
CA VAL A 341 -9.81 9.45 23.02
C VAL A 341 -9.65 10.09 24.40
N VAL A 342 -10.67 10.78 24.91
CA VAL A 342 -10.67 11.32 26.27
C VAL A 342 -10.53 10.18 27.29
N ALA A 343 -11.28 9.09 27.15
CA ALA A 343 -11.20 7.94 28.05
C ALA A 343 -9.81 7.28 28.06
N ALA A 344 -9.10 7.27 26.93
CA ALA A 344 -7.75 6.73 26.84
C ALA A 344 -6.68 7.66 27.48
N VAL A 345 -6.84 8.98 27.39
CA VAL A 345 -5.85 9.96 27.85
C VAL A 345 -6.11 10.45 29.27
N LYS A 346 -7.38 10.52 29.70
CA LYS A 346 -7.78 10.94 31.04
C LYS A 346 -7.08 10.20 32.20
N PRO A 347 -6.96 8.86 32.20
CA PRO A 347 -6.23 8.19 33.28
C PRO A 347 -4.75 8.54 33.31
N LYS A 348 -4.13 8.86 32.15
CA LYS A 348 -2.74 9.37 32.10
C LYS A 348 -2.66 10.77 32.71
N LEU A 349 -3.62 11.65 32.37
CA LEU A 349 -3.71 13.01 32.92
C LEU A 349 -3.85 13.03 34.45
N GLU A 350 -4.64 12.11 35.02
CA GLU A 350 -4.95 12.08 36.45
C GLU A 350 -3.89 11.32 37.27
N ASN A 351 -3.39 10.19 36.77
CA ASN A 351 -2.56 9.29 37.56
C ASN A 351 -1.07 9.29 37.19
N ALA A 352 -0.72 9.69 35.97
CA ALA A 352 0.66 9.64 35.46
C ALA A 352 0.92 10.81 34.47
N PRO A 353 0.86 12.07 34.94
CA PRO A 353 0.92 13.24 34.06
C PRO A 353 2.22 13.31 33.25
N GLU A 354 3.31 12.73 33.73
CA GLU A 354 4.60 12.57 33.04
C GLU A 354 4.53 11.66 31.80
N MET A 355 3.54 10.77 31.73
CA MET A 355 3.34 9.85 30.60
C MET A 355 2.50 10.46 29.47
N VAL A 356 2.02 11.70 29.64
CA VAL A 356 1.27 12.41 28.59
C VAL A 356 2.23 12.87 27.51
N THR A 357 2.09 12.28 26.32
CA THR A 357 2.93 12.61 25.15
C THR A 357 2.34 13.73 24.30
N LYS A 358 3.18 14.32 23.43
CA LYS A 358 2.74 15.32 22.45
C LYS A 358 1.73 14.79 21.44
N ASP A 359 1.83 13.51 21.11
CA ASP A 359 0.90 12.85 20.19
C ASP A 359 -0.46 12.62 20.84
N ASP A 360 -0.49 12.22 22.13
CA ASP A 360 -1.73 12.17 22.91
C ASP A 360 -2.44 13.55 22.91
N ALA A 361 -1.69 14.62 23.17
CA ALA A 361 -2.23 15.97 23.22
C ALA A 361 -2.73 16.48 21.85
N LYS A 362 -1.97 16.24 20.77
CA LYS A 362 -2.39 16.60 19.41
C LYS A 362 -3.62 15.83 18.95
N LEU A 363 -3.69 14.53 19.28
CA LEU A 363 -4.84 13.70 18.93
C LEU A 363 -6.10 14.22 19.62
N LEU A 364 -6.02 14.51 20.93
CA LEU A 364 -7.15 15.01 21.71
C LEU A 364 -7.62 16.38 21.21
N HIS A 365 -6.68 17.29 20.91
CA HIS A 365 -6.97 18.60 20.32
C HIS A 365 -7.63 18.49 18.93
N SER A 366 -7.13 17.61 18.06
CA SER A 366 -7.71 17.41 16.72
C SER A 366 -9.15 16.90 16.79
N ARG A 367 -9.47 16.05 17.77
CA ARG A 367 -10.83 15.52 17.96
C ARG A 367 -11.77 16.56 18.55
N GLU A 368 -11.34 17.29 19.57
CA GLU A 368 -12.11 18.40 20.18
C GLU A 368 -12.54 19.43 19.12
N VAL A 369 -11.59 19.90 18.29
CA VAL A 369 -11.86 20.88 17.21
C VAL A 369 -12.88 20.35 16.21
N ARG A 370 -12.90 19.04 15.93
CA ARG A 370 -13.88 18.44 15.00
C ARG A 370 -15.29 18.34 15.59
N VAL A 371 -15.41 18.17 16.91
CA VAL A 371 -16.69 18.09 17.61
C VAL A 371 -17.25 19.48 17.83
N GLN A 372 -16.46 20.36 18.46
CA GLN A 372 -16.94 21.66 18.96
C GLN A 372 -16.73 22.81 17.95
N GLY A 373 -16.02 22.57 16.84
CA GLY A 373 -15.69 23.61 15.87
C GLY A 373 -14.59 24.58 16.34
N GLY A 374 -13.99 24.32 17.50
CA GLY A 374 -12.91 25.07 18.11
C GLY A 374 -12.39 24.31 19.33
N ALA A 375 -11.24 24.71 19.87
CA ALA A 375 -10.74 24.16 21.13
C ALA A 375 -11.03 25.16 22.25
N GLU A 376 -11.63 24.67 23.34
CA GLU A 376 -11.80 25.49 24.53
C GLU A 376 -10.45 25.72 25.20
N LYS A 377 -10.15 26.98 25.53
CA LYS A 377 -8.85 27.38 26.14
C LYS A 377 -8.58 26.74 27.51
N ARG A 378 -9.59 26.10 28.11
CA ARG A 378 -9.52 25.40 29.41
C ARG A 378 -9.99 23.95 29.33
N GLY A 379 -10.20 23.41 28.13
CA GLY A 379 -10.63 22.03 27.93
C GLY A 379 -9.52 21.01 28.25
N ILE A 380 -9.90 19.74 28.25
CA ILE A 380 -8.98 18.61 28.49
C ILE A 380 -7.82 18.60 27.48
N ALA A 381 -8.05 19.03 26.23
CA ALA A 381 -7.00 19.12 25.22
C ALA A 381 -5.95 20.19 25.57
N ALA A 382 -6.40 21.35 26.07
CA ALA A 382 -5.51 22.42 26.50
C ALA A 382 -4.66 21.97 27.70
N GLN A 383 -5.25 21.24 28.65
CA GLN A 383 -4.53 20.65 29.78
C GLN A 383 -3.49 19.62 29.32
N ALA A 384 -3.86 18.71 28.41
CA ALA A 384 -2.96 17.72 27.83
C ALA A 384 -1.80 18.37 27.07
N MET A 385 -2.06 19.41 26.27
CA MET A 385 -1.01 20.16 25.57
C MET A 385 -0.05 20.86 26.53
N SER A 386 -0.56 21.45 27.62
CA SER A 386 0.30 22.09 28.63
C SER A 386 1.19 21.09 29.36
N LEU A 387 0.65 19.91 29.72
CA LEU A 387 1.41 18.86 30.38
C LEU A 387 2.45 18.23 29.46
N ALA A 388 2.08 17.90 28.21
CA ALA A 388 3.02 17.38 27.22
C ALA A 388 4.19 18.35 26.98
N ALA A 389 3.93 19.66 26.90
CA ALA A 389 4.97 20.67 26.75
C ALA A 389 5.91 20.74 27.97
N LYS A 390 5.36 20.65 29.19
CA LYS A 390 6.17 20.60 30.42
C LYS A 390 7.05 19.35 30.47
N ASN A 391 6.54 18.20 30.07
CA ASN A 391 7.29 16.94 30.03
C ASN A 391 8.44 17.00 29.02
N GLU A 392 8.24 17.59 27.84
CA GLU A 392 9.32 17.81 26.85
C GLU A 392 10.45 18.67 27.42
N THR A 393 10.10 19.74 28.15
CA THR A 393 11.10 20.63 28.75
C THR A 393 11.83 19.99 29.94
N GLY A 394 11.13 19.18 30.74
CA GLY A 394 11.69 18.52 31.92
C GLY A 394 12.60 17.33 31.59
N ALA A 395 12.36 16.66 30.46
CA ALA A 395 13.21 15.56 29.99
C ALA A 395 14.55 16.01 29.39
N SER A 396 14.72 17.31 29.17
CA SER A 396 15.93 17.90 28.54
C SER A 396 16.86 18.59 29.55
N ALA A 397 16.51 18.59 30.84
CA ALA A 397 17.29 19.13 31.95
C ALA A 397 17.83 17.98 32.80
#